data_AF-A0A701ZHT4-F1
#
_entry.id   AF-A0A701ZHT4-F1
#
_cell.length_a   1.000
_cell.length_b   1.000
_cell.length_c   1.000
_cell.angle_alpha   90.00
_cell.angle_beta   90.00
_cell.angle_gamma   90.00
#
_symmetry.space_group_name_H-M   'P 1'
#
loop_
_entity.id
_entity.type
_entity.pdbx_description
1 polymer ?
#
loop_
_entity_poly.entity_id
_entity_poly.type
_entity_poly.pdbx_seq_one_letter_code
_entity_poly.pdbx_strand_id
1 'polypeptide(L)'
;MQFMLFPWCSGGGAPTVWVEGYNQHSGSHGRIHTAMDNEVRTLVEKGKASDTMNMAQAVDAAVKSHRKAFPFSGCSEKCIRAQLNSYYMANCKSARPRTTDKNGKPHKQDTDGSYN
;
A
#
# COMPACT_ATOMS: atom_id res chain seq x y z
N MET A 1 11.36 9.66 8.99
CA MET A 1 11.79 8.52 8.14
C MET A 1 11.12 8.66 6.77
N GLN A 2 11.80 8.35 5.67
CA GLN A 2 11.22 8.38 4.32
C GLN A 2 10.50 7.05 4.04
N PHE A 3 9.23 7.08 3.63
CA PHE A 3 8.49 5.87 3.26
C PHE A 3 8.41 5.70 1.74
N MET A 4 8.94 4.57 1.23
CA MET A 4 8.76 4.11 -0.15
C MET A 4 7.73 2.99 -0.14
N LEU A 5 6.62 3.17 -0.84
CA LEU A 5 5.50 2.21 -0.78
C LEU A 5 5.81 0.87 -1.44
N PHE A 6 6.62 0.86 -2.49
CA PHE A 6 6.87 -0.34 -3.29
C PHE A 6 8.35 -0.45 -3.69
N PRO A 7 9.22 -1.00 -2.81
CA PRO A 7 10.64 -1.21 -3.11
C PRO A 7 10.88 -2.25 -4.22
N TRP A 8 9.85 -2.98 -4.66
CA TRP A 8 9.94 -4.01 -5.69
C TRP A 8 10.03 -3.47 -7.13
N CYS A 9 9.87 -2.16 -7.32
CA CYS A 9 10.10 -1.55 -8.62
C CYS A 9 11.50 -0.96 -8.70
N SER A 10 12.39 -1.62 -9.43
CA SER A 10 13.78 -1.23 -9.60
C SER A 10 13.91 0.03 -10.45
N GLY A 11 14.43 1.08 -9.84
CA GLY A 11 14.70 2.39 -10.44
C GLY A 11 14.71 3.44 -9.34
N GLY A 12 15.76 4.25 -9.22
CA GLY A 12 15.71 5.40 -8.32
C GLY A 12 14.59 6.36 -8.76
N GLY A 13 13.95 7.06 -7.82
CA GLY A 13 12.96 8.10 -8.13
C GLY A 13 11.50 7.76 -7.84
N ALA A 14 11.23 6.64 -7.16
CA ALA A 14 9.89 6.40 -6.62
C ALA A 14 9.43 7.58 -5.74
N PRO A 15 8.17 8.04 -5.86
CA PRO A 15 7.67 9.12 -5.02
C PRO A 15 7.71 8.67 -3.56
N THR A 16 8.14 9.59 -2.70
CA THR A 16 8.33 9.31 -1.29
C THR A 16 7.53 10.27 -0.44
N VAL A 17 7.07 9.79 0.70
CA VAL A 17 6.38 10.60 1.71
C VAL A 17 7.19 10.62 3.00
N TRP A 18 7.22 11.79 3.64
CA TRP A 18 7.81 11.93 4.97
C TRP A 18 6.82 11.47 6.02
N VAL A 19 7.28 10.57 6.88
CA VAL A 19 6.48 10.06 7.98
C VAL A 19 7.25 10.15 9.30
N GLU A 20 6.55 10.60 10.32
CA GLU A 20 7.01 10.66 11.71
C GLU A 20 6.79 9.35 12.45
N GLY A 21 7.74 9.00 13.33
CA GLY A 21 7.80 7.74 14.06
C GLY A 21 9.10 6.99 13.79
N TYR A 22 9.65 6.34 14.82
CA TYR A 22 10.93 5.63 14.73
C TYR A 22 10.78 4.20 14.21
N ASN A 23 9.55 3.68 14.12
CA ASN A 23 9.24 2.34 13.62
C ASN A 23 7.83 2.25 13.01
N GLN A 24 7.51 1.08 12.45
CA GLN A 24 6.22 0.71 11.85
C GLN A 24 5.03 0.67 12.82
N HIS A 25 5.23 1.01 14.08
CA HIS A 25 4.21 1.01 15.13
C HIS A 25 3.99 2.39 15.76
N SER A 26 4.77 3.41 15.37
CA SER A 26 4.74 4.73 15.98
C SER A 26 4.39 5.83 14.98
N GLY A 27 3.72 6.88 15.48
CA GLY A 27 3.46 8.11 14.72
C GLY A 27 2.65 7.90 13.43
N SER A 28 2.84 8.81 12.47
CA SER A 28 2.25 8.67 11.12
C SER A 28 2.83 7.49 10.35
N HIS A 29 4.04 7.05 10.68
CA HIS A 29 4.67 5.88 10.10
C HIS A 29 3.81 4.62 10.35
N GLY A 30 3.49 4.34 11.61
CA GLY A 30 2.62 3.20 11.94
C GLY A 30 1.20 3.34 11.42
N ARG A 31 0.66 4.56 11.35
CA ARG A 31 -0.69 4.82 10.81
C ARG A 31 -0.77 4.50 9.31
N ILE A 32 0.20 4.92 8.49
CA ILE A 32 0.16 4.62 7.05
C ILE A 32 0.34 3.12 6.78
N HIS A 33 1.20 2.44 7.54
CA HIS A 33 1.34 0.99 7.43
C HIS A 33 0.05 0.25 7.80
N THR A 34 -0.58 0.61 8.92
CA THR A 34 -1.86 0.01 9.33
C THR A 34 -2.96 0.29 8.31
N ALA A 35 -3.01 1.50 7.75
CA ALA A 35 -4.00 1.84 6.73
C ALA A 35 -3.77 1.08 5.42
N MET A 36 -2.51 0.90 5.00
CA MET A 36 -2.15 0.09 3.84
C MET A 36 -2.50 -1.38 4.04
N ASP A 37 -2.10 -1.96 5.17
CA ASP A 37 -2.40 -3.33 5.58
C ASP A 37 -3.90 -3.63 5.49
N ASN A 38 -4.75 -2.74 6.01
CA ASN A 38 -6.20 -2.90 5.93
C ASN A 38 -6.74 -2.92 4.47
N GLU A 39 -6.18 -2.11 3.56
CA GLU A 39 -6.60 -2.11 2.15
C GLU A 39 -6.15 -3.38 1.42
N VAL A 40 -4.92 -3.84 1.69
CA VAL A 40 -4.38 -5.08 1.10
C VAL A 40 -5.14 -6.29 1.62
N ARG A 41 -5.39 -6.37 2.94
CA ARG A 41 -6.23 -7.41 3.55
C ARG A 41 -7.61 -7.46 2.90
N THR A 42 -8.25 -6.30 2.71
CA THR A 42 -9.57 -6.22 2.04
C THR A 42 -9.53 -6.77 0.61
N LEU A 43 -8.43 -6.58 -0.13
CA LEU A 43 -8.28 -7.15 -1.47
C LEU A 43 -8.17 -8.67 -1.42
N VAL A 44 -7.43 -9.20 -0.45
CA VAL A 44 -7.22 -10.64 -0.25
C VAL A 44 -8.52 -11.33 0.19
N GLU A 45 -9.19 -10.80 1.21
CA GLU A 45 -10.47 -11.31 1.74
C GLU A 45 -11.58 -11.32 0.67
N LYS A 46 -11.56 -10.35 -0.26
CA LYS A 46 -12.53 -10.29 -1.37
C LYS A 46 -12.16 -11.14 -2.58
N GLY A 47 -11.10 -11.95 -2.49
CA GLY A 47 -10.59 -12.75 -3.61
C GLY A 47 -10.08 -11.93 -4.80
N LYS A 48 -9.82 -10.63 -4.61
CA LYS A 48 -9.31 -9.73 -5.66
C LYS A 48 -7.79 -9.80 -5.81
N ALA A 49 -7.10 -10.29 -4.79
CA ALA A 49 -5.68 -10.60 -4.80
C ALA A 49 -5.44 -11.91 -4.02
N SER A 50 -4.36 -12.61 -4.36
CA SER A 50 -3.83 -13.74 -3.60
C SER A 50 -2.46 -13.34 -3.04
N ASP A 51 -1.43 -14.18 -3.14
CA ASP A 51 -0.06 -13.89 -2.70
C ASP A 51 0.55 -12.60 -3.29
N THR A 52 0.03 -12.16 -4.44
CA THR A 52 0.43 -10.94 -5.12
C THR A 52 -0.76 -10.16 -5.64
N MET A 53 -0.61 -8.84 -5.71
CA MET A 53 -1.55 -7.91 -6.33
C MET A 53 -0.93 -7.30 -7.59
N ASN A 54 -1.76 -6.78 -8.50
CA ASN A 54 -1.26 -5.98 -9.62
C ASN A 54 -0.92 -4.55 -9.16
N MET A 55 -0.11 -3.84 -9.94
CA MET A 55 0.35 -2.51 -9.53
C MET A 55 -0.79 -1.47 -9.42
N ALA A 56 -1.88 -1.60 -10.19
CA ALA A 56 -3.01 -0.68 -10.08
C ALA A 56 -3.74 -0.84 -8.72
N GLN A 57 -3.91 -2.08 -8.26
CA GLN A 57 -4.43 -2.38 -6.92
C GLN A 57 -3.52 -1.82 -5.82
N ALA A 58 -2.21 -1.95 -6.00
CA ALA A 58 -1.23 -1.40 -5.08
C ALA A 58 -1.32 0.14 -5.00
N VAL A 59 -1.45 0.82 -6.15
CA VAL A 59 -1.69 2.28 -6.20
C VAL A 59 -3.02 2.65 -5.52
N ASP A 60 -4.10 1.92 -5.76
CA ASP A 60 -5.39 2.18 -5.11
C ASP A 60 -5.29 2.10 -3.58
N ALA A 61 -4.64 1.05 -3.08
CA ALA A 61 -4.40 0.87 -1.65
C ALA A 61 -3.53 1.99 -1.07
N ALA A 62 -2.49 2.41 -1.80
CA ALA A 62 -1.64 3.53 -1.44
C ALA A 62 -2.41 4.86 -1.35
N VAL A 63 -3.23 5.19 -2.36
CA VAL A 63 -4.01 6.44 -2.37
C VAL A 63 -4.89 6.54 -1.11
N LYS A 64 -5.59 5.46 -0.79
CA LYS A 64 -6.48 5.40 0.37
C LYS A 64 -5.71 5.43 1.69
N SER A 65 -4.57 4.73 1.78
CA SER A 65 -3.76 4.73 3.00
C SER A 65 -3.18 6.11 3.32
N HIS A 66 -2.79 6.89 2.31
CA HIS A 66 -2.33 8.27 2.50
C HIS A 66 -3.43 9.18 3.03
N ARG A 67 -4.64 9.10 2.44
CA ARG A 67 -5.79 9.90 2.93
C ARG A 67 -6.14 9.58 4.37
N LYS A 68 -6.08 8.30 4.75
CA LYS A 68 -6.35 7.84 6.13
C LYS A 68 -5.26 8.27 7.10
N ALA A 69 -3.98 8.17 6.71
CA ALA A 69 -2.86 8.51 7.58
C ALA A 69 -2.65 10.03 7.74
N PHE A 70 -2.98 10.80 6.70
CA PHE A 70 -2.76 12.25 6.63
C PHE A 70 -4.04 13.03 6.29
N PRO A 71 -5.10 12.94 7.13
CA PRO A 71 -6.40 13.55 6.83
C PRO A 71 -6.32 15.09 6.69
N PHE A 72 -5.37 15.71 7.39
CA PHE A 72 -5.17 17.16 7.40
C PHE A 72 -4.17 17.67 6.35
N SER A 73 -3.62 16.81 5.50
CA SER A 73 -2.64 17.22 4.47
C SER A 73 -3.23 18.09 3.36
N GLY A 74 -4.56 18.14 3.21
CA GLY A 74 -5.22 18.78 2.07
C GLY A 74 -5.03 18.06 0.73
N CYS A 75 -4.19 17.01 0.67
CA CYS A 75 -3.92 16.25 -0.56
C CYS A 75 -5.16 15.49 -1.03
N SER A 76 -5.67 15.80 -2.24
CA SER A 76 -6.77 15.02 -2.83
C SER A 76 -6.31 13.63 -3.29
N GLU A 77 -7.23 12.67 -3.32
CA GLU A 77 -6.96 11.34 -3.88
C GLU A 77 -6.48 11.40 -5.32
N LYS A 78 -7.03 12.36 -6.11
CA LYS A 78 -6.64 12.59 -7.50
C LYS A 78 -5.16 12.98 -7.60
N CYS A 79 -4.69 13.89 -6.74
CA CYS A 79 -3.29 14.33 -6.74
C CYS A 79 -2.34 13.20 -6.32
N ILE A 80 -2.69 12.45 -5.27
CA ILE A 80 -1.87 11.32 -4.79
C ILE A 80 -1.78 10.25 -5.89
N ARG A 81 -2.92 9.92 -6.50
CA ARG A 81 -3.00 8.95 -7.61
C ARG A 81 -2.17 9.39 -8.79
N ALA A 82 -2.21 10.67 -9.17
CA ALA A 82 -1.43 11.19 -10.29
C ALA A 82 0.08 11.01 -10.07
N GLN A 83 0.58 11.35 -8.87
CA GLN A 83 2.00 11.17 -8.51
C GLN A 83 2.43 9.70 -8.48
N LEU A 84 1.57 8.83 -7.95
CA LEU A 84 1.85 7.40 -7.94
C LEU A 84 1.82 6.81 -9.35
N ASN A 85 0.84 7.20 -10.17
CA ASN A 85 0.73 6.72 -11.55
C ASN A 85 1.87 7.19 -12.44
N SER A 86 2.31 8.44 -12.32
CA SER A 86 3.42 8.98 -13.14
C SER A 86 4.69 8.17 -12.98
N TYR A 87 4.89 7.53 -11.83
CA TYR A 87 6.02 6.65 -11.60
C TYR A 87 5.68 5.17 -11.77
N TYR A 88 4.72 4.65 -11.00
CA TYR A 88 4.47 3.20 -10.92
C TYR A 88 3.79 2.64 -12.16
N MET A 89 2.95 3.41 -12.84
CA MET A 89 2.33 2.94 -14.10
C MET A 89 3.28 3.10 -15.29
N ALA A 90 4.22 4.03 -15.24
CA ALA A 90 5.21 4.22 -16.29
C ALA A 90 6.33 3.16 -16.19
N ASN A 91 6.83 2.89 -14.98
CA ASN A 91 8.03 2.07 -14.77
C ASN A 91 7.73 0.66 -14.26
N CYS A 92 6.56 0.44 -13.64
CA CYS A 92 6.30 -0.74 -12.80
C CYS A 92 4.98 -1.43 -13.12
N LYS A 93 4.38 -1.16 -14.29
CA LYS A 93 3.02 -1.61 -14.62
C LYS A 93 2.85 -3.14 -14.54
N SER A 94 3.87 -3.89 -14.96
CA SER A 94 3.88 -5.36 -14.97
C SER A 94 4.34 -5.97 -13.64
N ALA A 95 4.79 -5.16 -12.68
CA ALA A 95 5.24 -5.67 -11.40
C ALA A 95 4.06 -6.22 -10.58
N ARG A 96 4.37 -7.23 -9.77
CA ARG A 96 3.40 -7.94 -8.92
C ARG A 96 3.80 -7.86 -7.44
N PRO A 97 3.52 -6.74 -6.75
CA PRO A 97 3.81 -6.61 -5.32
C PRO A 97 3.18 -7.74 -4.51
N ARG A 98 3.91 -8.23 -3.50
CA ARG A 98 3.38 -9.21 -2.55
C ARG A 98 2.32 -8.56 -1.66
N THR A 99 1.31 -9.33 -1.29
CA THR A 99 0.29 -8.91 -0.32
C THR A 99 0.76 -9.20 1.10
N THR A 100 1.60 -8.35 1.65
CA THR A 100 2.10 -8.47 3.03
C THR A 100 1.40 -7.52 3.99
N ASP A 101 1.22 -7.96 5.23
CA ASP A 101 0.74 -7.15 6.35
C ASP A 101 1.76 -6.06 6.75
N LYS A 102 1.39 -5.23 7.73
CA LYS A 102 2.27 -4.17 8.25
C LYS A 102 3.58 -4.66 8.88
N ASN A 103 3.71 -5.95 9.17
CA ASN A 103 4.88 -6.59 9.75
C ASN A 103 5.73 -7.33 8.69
N GLY A 104 5.35 -7.25 7.40
CA GLY A 104 6.01 -7.95 6.31
C GLY A 104 5.66 -9.44 6.19
N LYS A 105 4.63 -9.91 6.88
CA LYS A 105 4.13 -11.29 6.78
C LYS A 105 3.08 -11.40 5.67
N PRO A 106 3.00 -12.50 4.91
CA PRO A 106 1.95 -12.67 3.90
C PRO A 106 0.55 -12.62 4.51
N HIS A 107 -0.38 -11.96 3.82
CA HIS A 107 -1.80 -12.19 4.05
C HIS A 107 -2.15 -13.61 3.59
N LYS A 108 -2.76 -14.40 4.46
CA LYS A 108 -3.33 -15.70 4.08
C LYS A 108 -4.70 -15.43 3.46
N GLN A 109 -4.98 -16.02 2.30
CA GLN A 109 -6.36 -16.20 1.88
C GLN A 109 -6.97 -17.22 2.85
N ASP A 110 -8.11 -16.90 3.46
CA ASP A 110 -8.89 -17.89 4.18
C ASP A 110 -9.45 -18.87 3.13
N THR A 111 -8.74 -19.97 2.88
CA THR A 111 -9.21 -21.08 2.05
C THR A 111 -10.10 -22.04 2.83
N ASP A 112 -10.80 -21.56 3.85
CA ASP A 112 -11.78 -22.36 4.59
C ASP A 112 -13.18 -21.75 4.45
N GLY A 113 -13.93 -22.30 3.50
CA GLY A 113 -15.37 -22.29 3.60
C GLY A 113 -15.80 -23.14 4.79
N SER A 114 -15.89 -22.54 5.96
CA SER A 114 -16.58 -23.11 7.11
C SER A 114 -17.47 -22.03 7.71
N TYR A 115 -18.69 -21.95 7.18
CA TYR A 115 -19.82 -21.49 7.97
C TYR A 115 -20.04 -22.55 9.06
N ASN A 116 -19.79 -22.20 10.32
CA ASN A 116 -20.51 -22.74 11.47
C ASN A 116 -21.11 -21.56 12.23
#